data_AF-A0A0P0LJ93-F1
#
_entry.id   AF-A0A0P0LJ93-F1
#
_cell.length_a   1.000
_cell.length_b   1.000
_cell.length_c   1.000
_cell.angle_alpha   90.00
_cell.angle_beta   90.00
_cell.angle_gamma   90.00
#
_symmetry.space_group_name_H-M   'P 1'
#
loop_
_entity.id
_entity.type
_entity.pdbx_description
1 polymer ?
#
loop_
_entity_poly.entity_id
_entity_poly.type
_entity_poly.pdbx_seq_one_letter_code
_entity_poly.pdbx_strand_id
1 'polypeptide(L)'
;MCKKGYYIICHQDNQELSDEHVIPEAIGGYYHIYNVCKDCNSKLGDHVDNLLLNHWFIKAARHEKGLKGYKGYIPNPLVGEGSLPTGEKVRVEQDNDGKMSIRFIPTSPEVSDDGKFFKIQVDAKDEKTIPNIKTKILKRHNIDETKVQIVSDCQLVKIEHPEVRMQFTIDIKNYKIGLLKIAYEFAADRIEGYIDDPISKLYASILHEGNPDRLDEVFFEGDAINNASLNIMESIIDNSNTNRHILLLANIHNKLYCIVKLFDKFCQMIRMSDSSYGEDGLVLLAINDFVNHKCDFYSPTDLIRVTNYSEFTTFKLNDEDQAYLDSLLRINKEGIGFACNKDQDNILFDSKGIPICTESILLLTLERLNLIKEESHTSGKISATYKIPLGYYYLCMPDKKLLMVKEITKVNEFIKI
;
A
#
# COMPACT_ATOMS: atom_id res chain seq x y z
N MET A 1 35.63 1.85 -10.34
CA MET A 1 35.74 0.39 -10.22
C MET A 1 34.34 -0.16 -10.00
N CYS A 2 33.80 -0.92 -10.94
CA CYS A 2 32.53 -1.64 -10.75
C CYS A 2 32.75 -2.69 -9.66
N LYS A 3 31.94 -2.66 -8.59
CA LYS A 3 31.98 -3.70 -7.55
C LYS A 3 31.49 -5.01 -8.19
N LYS A 4 32.26 -6.08 -7.98
CA LYS A 4 31.94 -7.45 -8.39
C LYS A 4 31.47 -8.23 -7.16
N GLY A 5 30.41 -9.03 -7.30
CA GLY A 5 29.81 -9.78 -6.19
C GLY A 5 29.02 -10.99 -6.67
N TYR A 6 28.35 -11.65 -5.73
CA TYR A 6 27.42 -12.75 -5.98
C TYR A 6 26.01 -12.22 -6.27
N TYR A 7 25.28 -12.84 -7.18
CA TYR A 7 23.98 -12.38 -7.66
C TYR A 7 22.82 -13.25 -7.20
N ILE A 8 21.83 -12.61 -6.58
CA ILE A 8 20.71 -13.35 -5.99
C ILE A 8 19.81 -13.98 -7.08
N ILE A 9 19.65 -13.35 -8.25
CA ILE A 9 18.76 -13.85 -9.30
C ILE A 9 19.39 -14.99 -10.14
N CYS A 10 20.60 -14.78 -10.67
CA CYS A 10 21.25 -15.76 -11.54
C CYS A 10 22.22 -16.71 -10.82
N HIS A 11 22.48 -16.49 -9.53
CA HIS A 11 23.42 -17.27 -8.71
C HIS A 11 24.83 -17.38 -9.33
N GLN A 12 25.28 -16.32 -10.02
CA GLN A 12 26.61 -16.23 -10.61
C GLN A 12 27.51 -15.32 -9.78
N ASP A 13 28.83 -15.52 -9.87
CA ASP A 13 29.83 -14.63 -9.30
C ASP A 13 30.37 -13.62 -10.33
N ASN A 14 31.06 -12.60 -9.84
CA ASN A 14 31.94 -11.71 -10.63
C ASN A 14 31.30 -10.83 -11.72
N GLN A 15 29.98 -10.64 -11.73
CA GLN A 15 29.31 -9.68 -12.63
C GLN A 15 29.39 -8.23 -12.13
N GLU A 16 28.92 -7.27 -12.94
CA GLU A 16 28.75 -5.86 -12.57
C GLU A 16 27.42 -5.60 -11.84
N LEU A 17 27.50 -5.09 -10.61
CA LEU A 17 26.34 -4.84 -9.75
C LEU A 17 25.56 -3.62 -10.27
N SER A 18 24.23 -3.71 -10.27
CA SER A 18 23.33 -2.60 -10.61
C SER A 18 22.65 -2.00 -9.38
N ASP A 19 22.17 -0.77 -9.52
CA ASP A 19 21.26 -0.13 -8.57
C ASP A 19 19.82 -0.58 -8.90
N GLU A 20 19.33 -1.58 -8.17
CA GLU A 20 18.03 -2.21 -8.40
C GLU A 20 17.00 -1.67 -7.40
N HIS A 21 15.82 -1.28 -7.87
CA HIS A 21 14.74 -0.85 -6.99
C HIS A 21 13.84 -2.03 -6.65
N VAL A 22 13.79 -2.44 -5.38
CA VAL A 22 12.99 -3.60 -4.96
C VAL A 22 11.52 -3.44 -5.35
N ILE A 23 10.95 -2.28 -5.00
CA ILE A 23 9.67 -1.82 -5.52
C ILE A 23 9.97 -0.92 -6.72
N PRO A 24 9.30 -1.06 -7.88
CA PRO A 24 9.61 -0.22 -9.04
C PRO A 24 9.49 1.28 -8.75
N GLU A 25 10.49 2.06 -9.18
CA GLU A 25 10.53 3.52 -9.03
C GLU A 25 9.25 4.20 -9.56
N ALA A 26 8.69 3.69 -10.67
CA ALA A 26 7.50 4.24 -11.31
C ALA A 26 6.22 4.17 -10.45
N ILE A 27 6.22 3.37 -9.38
CA ILE A 27 5.15 3.34 -8.37
C ILE A 27 5.58 3.95 -7.03
N GLY A 28 6.77 4.55 -6.95
CA GLY A 28 7.28 5.21 -5.76
C GLY A 28 8.21 4.35 -4.91
N GLY A 29 8.89 3.34 -5.48
CA GLY A 29 9.89 2.60 -4.72
C GLY A 29 11.16 3.40 -4.41
N TYR A 30 11.59 3.36 -3.15
CA TYR A 30 12.80 4.02 -2.62
C TYR A 30 13.73 3.06 -1.89
N TYR A 31 13.46 1.76 -1.96
CA TYR A 31 14.33 0.73 -1.41
C TYR A 31 15.18 0.12 -2.52
N HIS A 32 16.49 0.30 -2.41
CA HIS A 32 17.47 -0.14 -3.38
C HIS A 32 18.32 -1.28 -2.84
N ILE A 33 18.68 -2.20 -3.72
CA ILE A 33 19.63 -3.29 -3.46
C ILE A 33 20.72 -3.29 -4.53
N TYR A 34 21.87 -3.84 -4.17
CA TYR A 34 23.09 -3.82 -5.00
C TYR A 34 23.63 -5.21 -5.29
N ASN A 35 22.79 -6.25 -5.20
CA ASN A 35 23.14 -7.66 -5.40
C ASN A 35 22.41 -8.29 -6.61
N VAL A 36 21.92 -7.46 -7.53
CA VAL A 36 21.34 -7.84 -8.83
C VAL A 36 22.25 -7.34 -9.96
N CYS A 37 22.50 -8.17 -10.98
CA CYS A 37 23.42 -7.81 -12.07
C CYS A 37 22.66 -7.00 -13.12
N LYS A 38 23.41 -6.21 -13.90
CA LYS A 38 22.83 -5.38 -14.96
C LYS A 38 21.93 -6.16 -15.94
N ASP A 39 22.33 -7.37 -16.31
CA ASP A 39 21.56 -8.20 -17.25
C ASP A 39 20.25 -8.71 -16.62
N CYS A 40 20.29 -9.12 -15.35
CA CYS A 40 19.10 -9.54 -14.61
C CYS A 40 18.16 -8.35 -14.37
N ASN A 41 18.69 -7.22 -13.89
CA ASN A 41 17.93 -5.98 -13.69
C ASN A 41 17.19 -5.57 -14.99
N SER A 42 17.90 -5.53 -16.13
CA SER A 42 17.25 -5.22 -17.42
C SER A 42 16.12 -6.20 -17.76
N LYS A 43 16.34 -7.51 -17.56
CA LYS A 43 15.30 -8.53 -17.81
C LYS A 43 14.10 -8.38 -16.87
N LEU A 44 14.35 -8.12 -15.58
CA LEU A 44 13.30 -7.89 -14.58
C LEU A 44 12.47 -6.67 -14.98
N GLY A 45 13.11 -5.56 -15.36
CA GLY A 45 12.43 -4.37 -15.85
C GLY A 45 11.52 -4.66 -17.05
N ASP A 46 12.01 -5.38 -18.05
CA ASP A 46 11.30 -5.63 -19.31
C ASP A 46 10.18 -6.68 -19.20
N HIS A 47 10.40 -7.76 -18.44
CA HIS A 47 9.56 -8.96 -18.44
C HIS A 47 8.82 -9.21 -17.12
N VAL A 48 9.25 -8.60 -16.01
CA VAL A 48 8.66 -8.82 -14.68
C VAL A 48 7.93 -7.58 -14.19
N ASP A 49 8.65 -6.47 -13.99
CA ASP A 49 8.06 -5.22 -13.48
C ASP A 49 7.05 -4.63 -14.45
N ASN A 50 7.31 -4.73 -15.76
CA ASN A 50 6.40 -4.23 -16.79
C ASN A 50 5.01 -4.85 -16.72
N LEU A 51 4.88 -6.11 -16.27
CA LEU A 51 3.58 -6.77 -16.10
C LEU A 51 2.78 -6.16 -14.95
N LEU A 52 3.45 -5.85 -13.83
CA LEU A 52 2.85 -5.14 -12.71
C LEU A 52 2.52 -3.69 -13.09
N LEU A 53 3.48 -2.96 -13.67
CA LEU A 53 3.35 -1.55 -14.04
C LEU A 53 2.27 -1.30 -15.10
N ASN A 54 1.99 -2.29 -15.95
CA ASN A 54 0.94 -2.20 -16.95
C ASN A 54 -0.45 -2.59 -16.46
N HIS A 55 -0.55 -3.19 -15.27
CA HIS A 55 -1.82 -3.57 -14.67
C HIS A 55 -2.72 -2.34 -14.48
N TRP A 56 -4.02 -2.48 -14.77
CA TRP A 56 -4.98 -1.37 -14.76
C TRP A 56 -5.02 -0.65 -13.40
N PHE A 57 -5.10 -1.38 -12.28
CA PHE A 57 -5.06 -0.77 -10.94
C PHE A 57 -3.77 -0.01 -10.63
N ILE A 58 -2.61 -0.44 -11.14
CA ILE A 58 -1.36 0.31 -10.98
C ILE A 58 -1.39 1.59 -11.82
N LYS A 59 -1.85 1.52 -13.07
CA LYS A 59 -2.03 2.73 -13.90
C LYS A 59 -2.97 3.74 -13.23
N ALA A 60 -4.08 3.25 -12.67
CA ALA A 60 -5.03 4.09 -11.95
C ALA A 60 -4.42 4.72 -10.69
N ALA A 61 -3.72 3.95 -9.87
CA ALA A 61 -3.04 4.46 -8.68
C ALA A 61 -1.96 5.49 -9.04
N ARG A 62 -1.17 5.24 -10.09
CA ARG A 62 -0.16 6.19 -10.59
C ARG A 62 -0.80 7.49 -11.08
N HIS A 63 -1.92 7.41 -11.79
CA HIS A 63 -2.68 8.58 -12.22
C HIS A 63 -3.21 9.39 -11.04
N GLU A 64 -3.90 8.73 -10.12
CA GLU A 64 -4.48 9.33 -8.91
C GLU A 64 -3.42 10.06 -8.07
N LYS A 65 -2.24 9.46 -7.94
CA LYS A 65 -1.15 9.95 -7.08
C LYS A 65 -0.11 10.80 -7.82
N GLY A 66 -0.28 11.02 -9.13
CA GLY A 66 0.64 11.82 -9.94
C GLY A 66 2.05 11.21 -10.10
N LEU A 67 2.17 9.88 -10.03
CA LEU A 67 3.47 9.18 -10.03
C LEU A 67 4.04 9.02 -11.45
N LYS A 68 5.14 9.73 -11.69
CA LYS A 68 5.88 9.70 -12.95
C LYS A 68 6.80 8.49 -12.99
N GLY A 69 6.85 7.83 -14.15
CA GLY A 69 7.93 6.88 -14.40
C GLY A 69 9.22 7.59 -14.82
N TYR A 70 10.27 6.83 -15.10
CA TYR A 70 11.58 7.34 -15.55
C TYR A 70 11.49 8.34 -16.74
N LYS A 71 10.58 8.10 -17.69
CA LYS A 71 10.36 8.99 -18.85
C LYS A 71 9.49 10.22 -18.55
N GLY A 72 9.14 10.48 -17.29
CA GLY A 72 8.29 11.60 -16.86
C GLY A 72 6.80 11.42 -17.14
N TYR A 73 6.39 10.30 -17.76
CA TYR A 73 5.00 10.03 -18.16
C TYR A 73 4.17 9.44 -17.00
N ILE A 74 2.95 9.97 -16.86
CA ILE A 74 1.91 9.46 -15.95
C ILE A 74 0.84 8.78 -16.82
N PRO A 75 0.62 7.46 -16.66
CA PRO A 75 -0.42 6.77 -17.43
C PRO A 75 -1.81 7.24 -16.99
N ASN A 76 -2.75 7.31 -17.93
CA ASN A 76 -4.16 7.52 -17.63
C ASN A 76 -4.94 6.25 -17.96
N PRO A 77 -5.61 5.61 -16.97
CA PRO A 77 -6.32 4.35 -17.20
C PRO A 77 -7.56 4.49 -18.10
N LEU A 78 -8.02 5.72 -18.38
CA LEU A 78 -9.19 6.02 -19.21
C LEU A 78 -8.83 6.44 -20.64
N VAL A 79 -7.54 6.50 -20.99
CA VAL A 79 -7.08 6.74 -22.37
C VAL A 79 -7.07 5.41 -23.12
N GLY A 80 -7.68 5.37 -24.30
CA GLY A 80 -7.79 4.14 -25.08
C GLY A 80 -8.85 4.19 -26.15
N GLU A 81 -9.09 3.04 -26.78
CA GLU A 81 -10.16 2.87 -27.76
C GLU A 81 -11.51 2.64 -27.06
N GLY A 82 -12.57 3.09 -27.71
CA GLY A 82 -13.95 2.89 -27.29
C GLY A 82 -14.90 3.02 -28.47
N SER A 83 -16.20 3.06 -28.17
CA SER A 83 -17.24 3.29 -29.17
C SER A 83 -18.30 4.25 -28.66
N LEU A 84 -18.91 4.98 -29.60
CA LEU A 84 -20.14 5.71 -29.33
C LEU A 84 -21.33 4.73 -29.23
N PRO A 85 -22.45 5.11 -28.59
CA PRO A 85 -23.67 4.29 -28.54
C PRO A 85 -24.20 3.89 -29.91
N THR A 86 -23.90 4.69 -30.93
CA THR A 86 -24.24 4.49 -32.35
C THR A 86 -23.32 3.49 -33.07
N GLY A 87 -22.24 3.02 -32.41
CA GLY A 87 -21.36 1.95 -32.87
C GLY A 87 -20.04 2.40 -33.48
N GLU A 88 -19.86 3.70 -33.74
CA GLU A 88 -18.63 4.22 -34.31
C GLU A 88 -17.47 4.15 -33.33
N LYS A 89 -16.28 3.78 -33.85
CA LYS A 89 -15.07 3.67 -33.06
C LYS A 89 -14.46 5.04 -32.79
N VAL A 90 -14.07 5.25 -31.55
CA VAL A 90 -13.42 6.48 -31.09
C VAL A 90 -12.21 6.16 -30.25
N ARG A 91 -11.32 7.13 -30.11
CA ARG A 91 -10.19 7.10 -29.21
C ARG A 91 -10.32 8.22 -28.20
N VAL A 92 -10.26 7.88 -26.92
CA VAL A 92 -10.10 8.84 -25.84
C VAL A 92 -8.62 9.20 -25.74
N GLU A 93 -8.32 10.48 -25.87
CA GLU A 93 -6.97 11.05 -25.83
C GLU A 93 -6.85 12.06 -24.68
N GLN A 94 -5.65 12.26 -24.17
CA GLN A 94 -5.32 13.28 -23.18
C GLN A 94 -4.18 14.15 -23.70
N ASP A 95 -4.30 15.46 -23.58
CA ASP A 95 -3.22 16.39 -23.93
C ASP A 95 -2.27 16.66 -22.74
N ASN A 96 -1.24 17.48 -22.96
CA ASN A 96 -0.23 17.80 -21.95
C ASN A 96 -0.79 18.59 -20.76
N ASP A 97 -1.92 19.27 -20.93
CA ASP A 97 -2.61 20.01 -19.85
C ASP A 97 -3.59 19.10 -19.09
N GLY A 98 -3.62 17.81 -19.41
CA GLY A 98 -4.47 16.81 -18.79
C GLY A 98 -5.91 16.81 -19.31
N LYS A 99 -6.22 17.60 -20.35
CA LYS A 99 -7.56 17.72 -20.89
C LYS A 99 -7.89 16.51 -21.76
N MET A 100 -9.02 15.90 -21.45
CA MET A 100 -9.55 14.76 -22.19
C MET A 100 -10.24 15.23 -23.47
N SER A 101 -9.99 14.53 -24.57
CA SER A 101 -10.68 14.72 -25.84
C SER A 101 -11.00 13.39 -26.48
N ILE A 102 -11.98 13.38 -27.37
CA ILE A 102 -12.38 12.19 -28.11
C ILE A 102 -12.08 12.46 -29.57
N ARG A 103 -11.37 11.52 -30.18
CA ARG A 103 -11.06 11.53 -31.60
C ARG A 103 -11.81 10.42 -32.28
N PHE A 104 -12.49 10.73 -33.37
CA PHE A 104 -13.13 9.73 -34.20
C PHE A 104 -12.07 8.87 -34.90
N ILE A 105 -12.15 7.53 -34.77
CA ILE A 105 -11.28 6.63 -35.54
C ILE A 105 -11.95 6.43 -36.90
N PRO A 106 -11.31 6.79 -38.02
CA PRO A 106 -11.93 6.67 -39.34
C PRO A 106 -12.45 5.25 -39.59
N THR A 107 -13.75 5.14 -39.83
CA THR A 107 -14.37 3.90 -40.27
C THR A 107 -14.07 3.68 -41.74
N SER A 108 -14.09 2.41 -42.17
CA SER A 108 -14.01 2.12 -43.60
C SER A 108 -15.18 2.80 -44.31
N PRO A 109 -14.95 3.52 -45.43
CA PRO A 109 -16.02 4.14 -46.17
C PRO A 109 -17.06 3.09 -46.58
N GLU A 110 -18.35 3.41 -46.43
CA GLU A 110 -19.42 2.62 -47.04
C GLU A 110 -19.41 2.93 -48.53
N VAL A 111 -19.30 1.93 -49.40
CA VAL A 111 -19.22 2.10 -50.86
C VAL A 111 -20.21 1.13 -51.51
N SER A 112 -20.98 1.59 -52.49
CA SER A 112 -21.86 0.74 -53.30
C SER A 112 -21.03 -0.22 -54.17
N ASP A 113 -21.61 -1.35 -54.56
CA ASP A 113 -20.92 -2.36 -55.39
C ASP A 113 -20.37 -1.76 -56.71
N ASP A 114 -21.09 -0.78 -57.28
CA ASP A 114 -20.71 -0.07 -58.50
C ASP A 114 -19.76 1.12 -58.27
N GLY A 115 -19.40 1.42 -57.02
CA GLY A 115 -18.49 2.49 -56.62
C GLY A 115 -19.04 3.91 -56.79
N LYS A 116 -20.30 4.08 -57.18
CA LYS A 116 -20.90 5.39 -57.49
C LYS A 116 -21.42 6.14 -56.28
N PHE A 117 -21.79 5.42 -55.23
CA PHE A 117 -22.21 6.00 -53.96
C PHE A 117 -21.22 5.60 -52.88
N PHE A 118 -20.71 6.57 -52.14
CA PHE A 118 -19.91 6.29 -50.96
C PHE A 118 -20.13 7.32 -49.86
N LYS A 119 -20.03 6.85 -48.62
CA LYS A 119 -20.12 7.66 -47.40
C LYS A 119 -18.79 7.60 -46.67
N ILE A 120 -18.20 8.77 -46.41
CA ILE A 120 -16.93 8.93 -45.69
C ILE A 120 -17.23 9.64 -44.37
N GLN A 121 -16.75 9.09 -43.26
CA GLN A 121 -16.81 9.71 -41.94
C GLN A 121 -15.39 9.80 -41.38
N VAL A 122 -14.98 11.00 -40.99
CA VAL A 122 -13.67 11.28 -40.39
C VAL A 122 -13.83 12.28 -39.24
N ASP A 123 -12.85 12.31 -38.34
CA ASP A 123 -12.76 13.38 -37.35
C ASP A 123 -12.60 14.75 -38.03
N ALA A 124 -13.12 15.82 -37.42
CA ALA A 124 -12.95 17.18 -37.94
C ALA A 124 -11.48 17.57 -38.10
N LYS A 125 -10.58 17.05 -37.24
CA LYS A 125 -9.13 17.27 -37.37
C LYS A 125 -8.53 16.60 -38.61
N ASP A 126 -9.20 15.57 -39.14
CA ASP A 126 -8.74 14.73 -40.25
C ASP A 126 -9.44 15.06 -41.58
N GLU A 127 -10.19 16.16 -41.67
CA GLU A 127 -10.91 16.61 -42.89
C GLU A 127 -10.03 16.63 -44.15
N LYS A 128 -8.76 17.01 -44.01
CA LYS A 128 -7.78 17.06 -45.11
C LYS A 128 -7.49 15.70 -45.74
N THR A 129 -7.85 14.60 -45.08
CA THR A 129 -7.66 13.23 -45.60
C THR A 129 -8.74 12.81 -46.59
N ILE A 130 -9.90 13.48 -46.59
CA ILE A 130 -11.07 13.14 -47.40
C ILE A 130 -10.74 13.04 -48.90
N PRO A 131 -10.03 14.01 -49.53
CA PRO A 131 -9.70 13.92 -50.96
C PRO A 131 -8.91 12.65 -51.31
N ASN A 132 -7.92 12.30 -50.48
CA ASN A 132 -7.10 11.10 -50.70
C ASN A 132 -7.93 9.81 -50.55
N ILE A 133 -8.91 9.78 -49.65
CA ILE A 133 -9.82 8.64 -49.49
C ILE A 133 -10.69 8.50 -50.74
N LYS A 134 -11.24 9.62 -51.26
CA LYS A 134 -12.04 9.64 -52.50
C LYS A 134 -11.26 9.06 -53.68
N THR A 135 -10.05 9.56 -53.95
CA THR A 135 -9.21 9.07 -55.06
C THR A 135 -8.90 7.57 -54.94
N LYS A 136 -8.71 7.05 -53.72
CA LYS A 136 -8.50 5.61 -53.50
C LYS A 136 -9.73 4.76 -53.82
N ILE A 137 -10.93 5.23 -53.48
CA ILE A 137 -12.19 4.55 -53.81
C ILE A 137 -12.39 4.50 -55.32
N LEU A 138 -12.28 5.64 -56.00
CA LEU A 138 -12.48 5.73 -57.46
C LEU A 138 -11.51 4.81 -58.23
N LYS A 139 -10.22 4.83 -57.86
CA LYS A 139 -9.23 3.92 -58.45
C LYS A 139 -9.57 2.44 -58.25
N ARG A 140 -10.07 2.06 -57.07
CA ARG A 140 -10.44 0.67 -56.76
C ARG A 140 -11.60 0.16 -57.63
N HIS A 141 -12.53 1.05 -57.99
CA HIS A 141 -13.70 0.72 -58.81
C HIS A 141 -13.51 1.07 -60.30
N ASN A 142 -12.28 1.34 -60.75
CA ASN A 142 -11.95 1.72 -62.13
C ASN A 142 -12.74 2.93 -62.66
N ILE A 143 -13.09 3.86 -61.77
CA ILE A 143 -13.78 5.10 -62.14
C ILE A 143 -12.74 6.18 -62.41
N ASP A 144 -12.78 6.75 -63.62
CA ASP A 144 -11.91 7.86 -64.01
C ASP A 144 -12.44 9.17 -63.40
N GLU A 145 -11.72 9.69 -62.40
CA GLU A 145 -12.04 10.93 -61.68
C GLU A 145 -12.18 12.14 -62.61
N THR A 146 -11.53 12.14 -63.79
CA THR A 146 -11.63 13.23 -64.77
C THR A 146 -12.92 13.20 -65.60
N LYS A 147 -13.65 12.07 -65.58
CA LYS A 147 -14.86 11.84 -66.39
C LYS A 147 -16.15 11.85 -65.57
N VAL A 148 -16.05 12.07 -64.26
CA VAL A 148 -17.19 12.05 -63.35
C VAL A 148 -17.30 13.36 -62.57
N GLN A 149 -18.52 13.86 -62.45
CA GLN A 149 -18.81 14.98 -61.55
C GLN A 149 -19.21 14.39 -60.20
N ILE A 150 -18.40 14.63 -59.17
CA ILE A 150 -18.73 14.23 -57.80
C ILE A 150 -19.66 15.29 -57.22
N VAL A 151 -20.90 14.88 -56.94
CA VAL A 151 -21.83 15.67 -56.10
C VAL A 151 -21.61 15.21 -54.67
N SER A 152 -21.23 16.12 -53.78
CA SER A 152 -20.97 15.79 -52.38
C SER A 152 -21.65 16.78 -51.44
N ASP A 153 -22.33 16.24 -50.44
CA ASP A 153 -22.82 16.99 -49.29
C ASP A 153 -21.90 16.73 -48.10
N CYS A 154 -21.38 17.79 -47.49
CA CYS A 154 -20.57 17.72 -46.28
C CYS A 154 -21.40 18.24 -45.10
N GLN A 155 -21.50 17.44 -44.04
CA GLN A 155 -22.16 17.83 -42.81
C GLN A 155 -21.18 17.77 -41.65
N LEU A 156 -20.95 18.91 -40.99
CA LEU A 156 -20.22 18.96 -39.74
C LEU A 156 -21.18 18.63 -38.60
N VAL A 157 -20.96 17.51 -37.93
CA VAL A 157 -21.76 17.09 -36.77
C VAL A 157 -20.97 17.38 -35.50
N LYS A 158 -21.55 18.22 -34.63
CA LYS A 158 -21.04 18.44 -33.28
C LYS A 158 -21.81 17.54 -32.32
N ILE A 159 -21.11 16.67 -31.61
CA ILE A 159 -21.69 15.85 -30.54
C ILE A 159 -21.36 16.54 -29.22
N GLU A 160 -22.37 17.11 -28.57
CA GLU A 160 -22.20 17.67 -27.23
C GLU A 160 -22.27 16.54 -26.20
N HIS A 161 -21.31 16.53 -25.26
CA HIS A 161 -21.21 15.52 -24.20
C HIS A 161 -21.31 14.06 -24.69
N PRO A 162 -20.40 13.63 -25.59
CA PRO A 162 -20.43 12.27 -26.12
C PRO A 162 -20.28 11.23 -25.00
N GLU A 163 -21.20 10.27 -24.95
CA GLU A 163 -21.04 9.04 -24.17
C GLU A 163 -20.07 8.12 -24.93
N VAL A 164 -19.05 7.61 -24.24
CA VAL A 164 -18.10 6.64 -24.81
C VAL A 164 -18.16 5.37 -23.99
N ARG A 165 -18.41 4.25 -24.67
CA ARG A 165 -18.36 2.91 -24.09
C ARG A 165 -16.95 2.36 -24.28
N MET A 166 -16.32 2.01 -23.17
CA MET A 166 -14.97 1.44 -23.14
C MET A 166 -14.99 0.07 -22.47
N GLN A 167 -14.08 -0.79 -22.91
CA GLN A 167 -13.85 -2.10 -22.31
C GLN A 167 -12.40 -2.20 -21.86
N PHE A 168 -12.19 -2.64 -20.62
CA PHE A 168 -10.87 -2.88 -20.06
C PHE A 168 -10.72 -4.34 -19.68
N THR A 169 -9.52 -4.88 -19.86
CA THR A 169 -9.14 -6.21 -19.38
C THR A 169 -8.35 -6.08 -18.09
N ILE A 170 -8.76 -6.80 -17.06
CA ILE A 170 -8.03 -6.90 -15.79
C ILE A 170 -7.27 -8.22 -15.80
N ASP A 171 -5.95 -8.14 -15.68
CA ASP A 171 -5.09 -9.32 -15.55
C ASP A 171 -5.12 -9.83 -14.11
N ILE A 172 -5.50 -11.09 -13.92
CA ILE A 172 -5.61 -11.70 -12.59
C ILE A 172 -4.41 -12.59 -12.22
N LYS A 173 -3.47 -12.81 -13.15
CA LYS A 173 -2.35 -13.76 -12.96
C LYS A 173 -0.99 -13.10 -13.19
N ASN A 174 -0.74 -12.51 -14.35
CA ASN A 174 0.64 -12.24 -14.79
C ASN A 174 1.32 -11.15 -13.95
N TYR A 175 0.58 -10.16 -13.46
CA TYR A 175 1.12 -9.13 -12.55
C TYR A 175 1.75 -9.70 -11.27
N LYS A 176 1.36 -10.91 -10.83
CA LYS A 176 1.85 -11.51 -9.57
C LYS A 176 3.35 -11.81 -9.61
N ILE A 177 3.97 -11.93 -10.79
CA ILE A 177 5.42 -12.10 -10.90
C ILE A 177 6.19 -10.86 -10.41
N GLY A 178 5.62 -9.65 -10.58
CA GLY A 178 6.19 -8.42 -10.00
C GLY A 178 6.08 -8.39 -8.47
N LEU A 179 5.00 -8.95 -7.91
CA LEU A 179 4.87 -9.10 -6.45
C LEU A 179 5.87 -10.13 -5.90
N LEU A 180 6.09 -11.23 -6.62
CA LEU A 180 7.11 -12.22 -6.29
C LEU A 180 8.51 -11.60 -6.30
N LYS A 181 8.83 -10.78 -7.30
CA LYS A 181 10.10 -10.05 -7.42
C LYS A 181 10.37 -9.21 -6.17
N ILE A 182 9.40 -8.36 -5.80
CA ILE A 182 9.47 -7.52 -4.59
C ILE A 182 9.72 -8.37 -3.34
N ALA A 183 8.95 -9.45 -3.15
CA ALA A 183 9.08 -10.32 -1.99
C ALA A 183 10.43 -11.05 -1.92
N TYR A 184 10.86 -11.60 -3.06
CA TYR A 184 12.11 -12.33 -3.19
C TYR A 184 13.31 -11.44 -2.89
N GLU A 185 13.38 -10.28 -3.54
CA GLU A 185 14.48 -9.33 -3.36
C GLU A 185 14.54 -8.79 -1.93
N PHE A 186 13.39 -8.50 -1.31
CA PHE A 186 13.34 -8.10 0.09
C PHE A 186 13.85 -9.19 1.03
N ALA A 187 13.42 -10.45 0.83
CA ALA A 187 13.89 -11.57 1.65
C ALA A 187 15.39 -11.84 1.45
N ALA A 188 15.86 -11.87 0.20
CA ALA A 188 17.25 -12.16 -0.14
C ALA A 188 18.25 -11.09 0.30
N ASP A 189 17.83 -9.83 0.35
CA ASP A 189 18.68 -8.75 0.88
C ASP A 189 18.70 -8.71 2.42
N ARG A 190 17.59 -9.09 3.07
CA ARG A 190 17.43 -8.90 4.52
C ARG A 190 17.71 -10.13 5.37
N ILE A 191 17.66 -11.31 4.79
CA ILE A 191 17.83 -12.57 5.52
C ILE A 191 19.11 -13.25 5.04
N GLU A 192 20.10 -13.30 5.94
CA GLU A 192 21.34 -14.03 5.70
C GLU A 192 21.06 -15.51 5.45
N GLY A 193 21.70 -16.09 4.42
CA GLY A 193 21.52 -17.49 4.05
C GLY A 193 20.23 -17.82 3.30
N TYR A 194 19.30 -16.87 3.13
CA TYR A 194 18.01 -17.13 2.44
C TYR A 194 18.19 -17.61 1.00
N ILE A 195 19.23 -17.14 0.31
CA ILE A 195 19.55 -17.53 -1.08
C ILE A 195 19.83 -19.03 -1.24
N ASP A 196 20.16 -19.74 -0.15
CA ASP A 196 20.43 -21.17 -0.18
C ASP A 196 19.17 -22.03 -0.03
N ASP A 197 18.05 -21.41 0.35
CA ASP A 197 16.76 -22.07 0.53
C ASP A 197 16.22 -22.68 -0.77
N PRO A 198 15.64 -23.90 -0.74
CA PRO A 198 15.05 -24.51 -1.92
C PRO A 198 13.95 -23.67 -2.59
N ILE A 199 13.10 -23.00 -1.81
CA ILE A 199 12.05 -22.12 -2.34
C ILE A 199 12.67 -20.85 -2.91
N SER A 200 13.70 -20.29 -2.27
CA SER A 200 14.45 -19.14 -2.79
C SER A 200 15.05 -19.44 -4.17
N LYS A 201 15.70 -20.59 -4.34
CA LYS A 201 16.27 -21.02 -5.63
C LYS A 201 15.22 -21.21 -6.71
N LEU A 202 14.04 -21.74 -6.36
CA LEU A 202 12.90 -21.84 -7.27
C LEU A 202 12.45 -20.46 -7.74
N TYR A 203 12.26 -19.52 -6.80
CA TYR A 203 11.80 -18.16 -7.11
C TYR A 203 12.82 -17.39 -7.93
N ALA A 204 14.11 -17.49 -7.60
CA ALA A 204 15.20 -16.91 -8.40
C ALA A 204 15.18 -17.43 -9.85
N SER A 205 14.96 -18.73 -10.06
CA SER A 205 14.84 -19.32 -11.40
C SER A 205 13.64 -18.77 -12.18
N ILE A 206 12.46 -18.68 -11.56
CA ILE A 206 11.24 -18.13 -12.19
C ILE A 206 11.46 -16.67 -12.60
N LEU A 207 12.07 -15.88 -11.71
CA LEU A 207 12.37 -14.47 -11.95
C LEU A 207 13.45 -14.27 -13.03
N HIS A 208 14.48 -15.10 -13.03
CA HIS A 208 15.55 -15.07 -14.03
C HIS A 208 15.04 -15.37 -15.45
N GLU A 209 14.07 -16.29 -15.57
CA GLU A 209 13.39 -16.59 -16.83
C GLU A 209 12.35 -15.54 -17.21
N GLY A 210 11.81 -14.79 -16.24
CA GLY A 210 10.77 -13.80 -16.46
C GLY A 210 9.49 -14.39 -17.03
N ASN A 211 9.15 -15.63 -16.64
CA ASN A 211 8.06 -16.39 -17.24
C ASN A 211 6.83 -16.51 -16.30
N PRO A 212 5.74 -15.76 -16.55
CA PRO A 212 4.53 -15.82 -15.73
C PRO A 212 3.78 -17.15 -15.76
N ASP A 213 4.02 -18.00 -16.77
CA ASP A 213 3.36 -19.30 -16.85
C ASP A 213 3.77 -20.22 -15.69
N ARG A 214 4.95 -19.98 -15.10
CA ARG A 214 5.49 -20.71 -13.94
C ARG A 214 4.94 -20.24 -12.60
N LEU A 215 4.04 -19.25 -12.57
CA LEU A 215 3.47 -18.75 -11.31
C LEU A 215 2.66 -19.79 -10.53
N ASP A 216 2.26 -20.89 -11.17
CA ASP A 216 1.58 -22.01 -10.50
C ASP A 216 2.55 -22.83 -9.61
N GLU A 217 3.87 -22.65 -9.77
CA GLU A 217 4.91 -23.23 -8.90
C GLU A 217 5.14 -22.38 -7.63
N VAL A 218 4.56 -21.18 -7.57
CA VAL A 218 4.76 -20.21 -6.47
C VAL A 218 3.69 -20.36 -5.40
N PHE A 219 4.11 -20.33 -4.14
CA PHE A 219 3.21 -20.50 -3.00
C PHE A 219 2.55 -19.18 -2.60
N PHE A 220 1.60 -18.73 -3.41
CA PHE A 220 0.72 -17.60 -3.09
C PHE A 220 -0.38 -18.01 -2.10
N GLU A 221 -0.49 -17.27 -1.00
CA GLU A 221 -1.57 -17.43 -0.03
C GLU A 221 -2.63 -16.35 -0.23
N GLY A 222 -3.85 -16.76 -0.56
CA GLY A 222 -4.95 -15.84 -0.91
C GLY A 222 -4.73 -15.10 -2.23
N ASP A 223 -5.55 -14.09 -2.48
CA ASP A 223 -5.52 -13.30 -3.72
C ASP A 223 -5.23 -11.82 -3.45
N ALA A 224 -4.23 -11.26 -4.13
CA ALA A 224 -3.75 -9.90 -3.88
C ALA A 224 -4.82 -8.81 -4.01
N ILE A 225 -5.74 -8.93 -4.98
CA ILE A 225 -6.76 -7.92 -5.24
C ILE A 225 -7.86 -8.00 -4.17
N ASN A 226 -8.34 -9.22 -3.89
CA ASN A 226 -9.35 -9.43 -2.86
C ASN A 226 -8.86 -9.04 -1.46
N ASN A 227 -7.57 -9.21 -1.22
CA ASN A 227 -6.92 -8.88 0.04
C ASN A 227 -6.49 -7.42 0.16
N ALA A 228 -6.70 -6.58 -0.86
CA ALA A 228 -6.17 -5.21 -0.91
C ALA A 228 -6.59 -4.35 0.30
N SER A 229 -7.76 -4.62 0.87
CA SER A 229 -8.31 -3.94 2.06
C SER A 229 -7.85 -4.52 3.41
N LEU A 230 -7.03 -5.58 3.43
CA LEU A 230 -6.54 -6.17 4.68
C LEU A 230 -5.65 -5.18 5.43
N ASN A 231 -5.96 -4.94 6.69
CA ASN A 231 -5.14 -4.10 7.57
C ASN A 231 -3.99 -4.93 8.14
N ILE A 232 -2.76 -4.55 7.80
CA ILE A 232 -1.55 -5.17 8.36
C ILE A 232 -1.25 -4.52 9.70
N MET A 233 -1.19 -5.30 10.78
CA MET A 233 -0.81 -4.83 12.12
C MET A 233 -1.54 -3.52 12.52
N GLU A 234 -2.86 -3.51 12.44
CA GLU A 234 -3.68 -2.28 12.53
C GLU A 234 -3.43 -1.46 13.80
N SER A 235 -3.03 -2.10 14.91
CA SER A 235 -2.70 -1.43 16.16
C SER A 235 -1.44 -0.56 16.09
N ILE A 236 -0.56 -0.82 15.12
CA ILE A 236 0.78 -0.23 15.00
C ILE A 236 0.91 0.55 13.69
N ILE A 237 0.23 0.12 12.62
CA ILE A 237 0.38 0.71 11.28
C ILE A 237 -0.91 1.43 10.86
N ASP A 238 -0.78 2.68 10.43
CA ASP A 238 -1.88 3.44 9.82
C ASP A 238 -2.21 2.95 8.41
N ASN A 239 -3.05 1.93 8.30
CA ASN A 239 -3.44 1.36 7.01
C ASN A 239 -4.31 2.30 6.16
N SER A 240 -4.75 3.45 6.68
CA SER A 240 -5.48 4.46 5.90
C SER A 240 -4.56 5.30 5.00
N ASN A 241 -3.28 5.39 5.34
CA ASN A 241 -2.29 6.05 4.51
C ASN A 241 -1.93 5.17 3.30
N THR A 242 -2.48 5.51 2.14
CA THR A 242 -2.24 4.83 0.85
C THR A 242 -1.08 5.43 0.07
N ASN A 243 -0.39 6.44 0.61
CA ASN A 243 0.78 7.08 0.01
C ASN A 243 2.10 6.37 0.34
N ARG A 244 2.00 5.05 0.53
CA ARG A 244 3.12 4.18 0.89
C ARG A 244 2.89 2.75 0.45
N HIS A 245 3.95 1.96 0.51
CA HIS A 245 3.92 0.51 0.39
C HIS A 245 4.42 -0.13 1.68
N ILE A 246 3.94 -1.32 1.97
CA ILE A 246 4.32 -2.07 3.17
C ILE A 246 4.83 -3.44 2.73
N LEU A 247 6.04 -3.78 3.18
CA LEU A 247 6.59 -5.14 3.07
C LEU A 247 6.75 -5.71 4.48
N LEU A 248 6.36 -6.96 4.68
CA LEU A 248 6.42 -7.61 5.99
C LEU A 248 6.97 -9.02 5.85
N LEU A 249 8.08 -9.30 6.51
CA LEU A 249 8.58 -10.66 6.73
C LEU A 249 8.09 -11.16 8.08
N ALA A 250 7.48 -12.34 8.10
CA ALA A 250 6.99 -12.96 9.32
C ALA A 250 7.15 -14.48 9.28
N ASN A 251 7.56 -15.06 10.41
CA ASN A 251 7.52 -16.50 10.65
C ASN A 251 6.14 -16.86 11.21
N ILE A 252 5.41 -17.72 10.52
CA ILE A 252 4.08 -18.18 10.91
C ILE A 252 4.08 -19.70 10.85
N HIS A 253 3.83 -20.35 11.99
CA HIS A 253 3.85 -21.81 12.12
C HIS A 253 5.15 -22.45 11.58
N ASN A 254 6.31 -21.91 11.98
CA ASN A 254 7.65 -22.34 11.54
C ASN A 254 7.94 -22.17 10.04
N LYS A 255 7.20 -21.31 9.32
CA LYS A 255 7.43 -21.01 7.91
C LYS A 255 7.60 -19.51 7.70
N LEU A 256 8.51 -19.11 6.82
CA LEU A 256 8.70 -17.71 6.47
C LEU A 256 7.71 -17.28 5.39
N TYR A 257 7.07 -16.14 5.61
CA TYR A 257 6.20 -15.47 4.66
C TYR A 257 6.63 -14.02 4.43
N CYS A 258 6.41 -13.53 3.22
CA CYS A 258 6.48 -12.12 2.88
C CYS A 258 5.09 -11.62 2.48
N ILE A 259 4.61 -10.56 3.13
CA ILE A 259 3.42 -9.81 2.69
C ILE A 259 3.89 -8.58 1.92
N VAL A 260 3.41 -8.45 0.68
CA VAL A 260 3.64 -7.29 -0.20
C VAL A 260 2.34 -6.53 -0.35
N LYS A 261 2.25 -5.35 0.25
CA LYS A 261 1.09 -4.46 0.14
C LYS A 261 1.47 -3.19 -0.63
N LEU A 262 0.90 -3.03 -1.81
CA LEU A 262 1.14 -1.90 -2.70
C LEU A 262 -0.08 -0.99 -2.73
N PHE A 263 0.09 0.24 -2.20
CA PHE A 263 -1.00 1.20 -2.07
C PHE A 263 -2.13 0.58 -1.23
N ASP A 264 -3.37 0.75 -1.70
CA ASP A 264 -4.60 0.07 -1.30
C ASP A 264 -5.12 -0.85 -2.42
N LYS A 265 -4.26 -1.27 -3.38
CA LYS A 265 -4.68 -2.01 -4.58
C LYS A 265 -4.30 -3.49 -4.56
N PHE A 266 -3.22 -3.83 -3.87
CA PHE A 266 -2.74 -5.21 -3.75
C PHE A 266 -2.23 -5.50 -2.36
N CYS A 267 -2.55 -6.68 -1.84
CA CYS A 267 -1.92 -7.24 -0.64
C CYS A 267 -1.74 -8.75 -0.81
N GLN A 268 -0.54 -9.18 -1.22
CA GLN A 268 -0.24 -10.59 -1.47
C GLN A 268 0.65 -11.14 -0.36
N MET A 269 0.27 -12.28 0.20
CA MET A 269 1.12 -13.08 1.07
C MET A 269 1.77 -14.20 0.23
N ILE A 270 3.08 -14.36 0.36
CA ILE A 270 3.89 -15.33 -0.40
C ILE A 270 4.69 -16.13 0.61
N ARG A 271 4.60 -17.47 0.56
CA ARG A 271 5.48 -18.31 1.38
C ARG A 271 6.88 -18.27 0.78
N MET A 272 7.85 -17.84 1.58
CA MET A 272 9.24 -17.66 1.15
C MET A 272 10.12 -18.85 1.52
N SER A 273 9.75 -19.62 2.56
CA SER A 273 10.45 -20.83 2.99
C SER A 273 9.52 -21.75 3.79
N ASP A 274 9.83 -23.05 3.83
CA ASP A 274 9.26 -24.01 4.78
C ASP A 274 10.02 -24.07 6.11
N SER A 275 11.00 -23.18 6.31
CA SER A 275 11.72 -22.96 7.56
C SER A 275 11.46 -21.56 8.12
N SER A 276 11.64 -21.39 9.43
CA SER A 276 11.67 -20.08 10.07
C SER A 276 13.06 -19.46 10.02
N TYR A 277 13.12 -18.14 9.94
CA TYR A 277 14.35 -17.37 10.01
C TYR A 277 14.25 -16.42 11.21
N GLY A 278 14.80 -16.85 12.35
CA GLY A 278 14.63 -16.17 13.65
C GLY A 278 13.46 -16.73 14.46
N GLU A 279 12.94 -15.92 15.39
CA GLU A 279 11.81 -16.29 16.24
C GLU A 279 10.48 -16.26 15.47
N ASP A 280 9.49 -17.02 15.95
CA ASP A 280 8.13 -16.97 15.41
C ASP A 280 7.52 -15.56 15.60
N GLY A 281 6.77 -15.09 14.61
CA GLY A 281 6.18 -13.76 14.58
C GLY A 281 6.83 -12.81 13.58
N LEU A 282 6.76 -11.50 13.85
CA LEU A 282 7.35 -10.47 13.00
C LEU A 282 8.87 -10.62 12.93
N VAL A 283 9.41 -10.72 11.71
CA VAL A 283 10.85 -10.70 11.46
C VAL A 283 11.29 -9.27 11.14
N LEU A 284 10.67 -8.65 10.13
CA LEU A 284 11.02 -7.31 9.67
C LEU A 284 9.84 -6.64 8.96
N LEU A 285 9.64 -5.36 9.23
CA LEU A 285 8.71 -4.50 8.51
C LEU A 285 9.49 -3.47 7.70
N ALA A 286 9.10 -3.24 6.45
CA ALA A 286 9.53 -2.09 5.66
C ALA A 286 8.34 -1.21 5.30
N ILE A 287 8.45 0.09 5.57
CA ILE A 287 7.49 1.11 5.12
C ILE A 287 8.19 1.97 4.07
N ASN A 288 7.74 1.85 2.83
CA ASN A 288 8.22 2.66 1.72
C ASN A 288 7.27 3.85 1.53
N ASP A 289 7.66 5.01 2.03
CA ASP A 289 6.91 6.26 1.95
C ASP A 289 7.41 7.09 0.76
N PHE A 290 6.58 7.17 -0.28
CA PHE A 290 6.93 7.86 -1.52
C PHE A 290 6.60 9.35 -1.52
N VAL A 291 5.95 9.86 -0.47
CA VAL A 291 5.82 11.30 -0.24
C VAL A 291 7.09 11.84 0.40
N ASN A 292 7.65 11.09 1.36
CA ASN A 292 8.90 11.43 2.03
C ASN A 292 10.15 10.91 1.33
N HIS A 293 9.99 10.23 0.18
CA HIS A 293 11.07 9.69 -0.65
C HIS A 293 12.05 8.79 0.12
N LYS A 294 11.53 7.92 0.99
CA LYS A 294 12.34 7.03 1.84
C LYS A 294 11.69 5.67 2.08
N CYS A 295 12.52 4.70 2.44
CA CYS A 295 12.06 3.42 2.98
C CYS A 295 12.70 3.17 4.34
N ASP A 296 11.85 3.06 5.37
CA ASP A 296 12.26 2.79 6.74
C ASP A 296 12.04 1.30 7.07
N PHE A 297 12.93 0.74 7.89
CA PHE A 297 12.92 -0.66 8.31
C PHE A 297 12.75 -0.75 9.82
N TYR A 298 11.91 -1.66 10.28
CA TYR A 298 11.60 -1.83 11.68
C TYR A 298 11.65 -3.31 12.07
N SER A 299 12.56 -3.63 12.99
CA SER A 299 12.47 -4.86 13.77
C SER A 299 11.29 -4.78 14.76
N PRO A 300 10.86 -5.89 15.39
CA PRO A 300 9.90 -5.85 16.50
C PRO A 300 10.28 -4.85 17.59
N THR A 301 11.58 -4.77 17.94
CA THR A 301 12.07 -3.84 18.96
C THR A 301 12.05 -2.38 18.49
N ASP A 302 12.30 -2.12 17.20
CA ASP A 302 12.22 -0.76 16.67
C ASP A 302 10.78 -0.27 16.67
N LEU A 303 9.82 -1.13 16.28
CA LEU A 303 8.40 -0.80 16.32
C LEU A 303 7.96 -0.32 17.70
N ILE A 304 8.30 -1.06 18.76
CA ILE A 304 7.99 -0.68 20.14
C ILE A 304 8.56 0.70 20.50
N ARG A 305 9.73 1.06 19.95
CA ARG A 305 10.37 2.36 20.21
C ARG A 305 9.73 3.51 19.42
N VAL A 306 9.32 3.27 18.18
CA VAL A 306 8.85 4.33 17.28
C VAL A 306 7.34 4.55 17.37
N THR A 307 6.55 3.55 17.78
CA THR A 307 5.15 3.74 18.13
C THR A 307 5.06 4.31 19.55
N ASN A 308 5.48 5.56 19.71
CA ASN A 308 5.64 6.14 21.04
C ASN A 308 4.29 6.29 21.78
N TYR A 309 4.43 6.28 23.10
CA TYR A 309 3.69 5.53 24.09
C TYR A 309 3.14 6.54 25.09
N SER A 310 1.89 6.98 24.92
CA SER A 310 1.24 7.72 26.00
C SER A 310 0.87 6.70 27.07
N GLU A 311 1.65 6.67 28.15
CA GLU A 311 1.36 5.89 29.34
C GLU A 311 0.64 6.80 30.33
N PHE A 312 -0.59 6.44 30.66
CA PHE A 312 -1.32 7.10 31.73
C PHE A 312 -2.14 6.08 32.49
N THR A 313 -2.56 6.46 33.69
CA THR A 313 -3.43 5.65 34.51
C THR A 313 -4.79 6.33 34.63
N THR A 314 -5.82 5.50 34.71
CA THR A 314 -7.14 5.91 35.19
C THR A 314 -7.46 5.10 36.43
N PHE A 315 -8.41 5.55 37.25
CA PHE A 315 -8.73 4.86 38.50
C PHE A 315 -10.24 4.89 38.76
N LYS A 316 -10.69 3.98 39.62
CA LYS A 316 -12.02 4.02 40.22
C LYS A 316 -11.91 4.05 41.73
N LEU A 317 -12.63 4.98 42.34
CA LEU A 317 -12.76 5.06 43.78
C LEU A 317 -13.94 4.19 44.26
N ASN A 318 -14.14 4.11 45.58
CA ASN A 318 -15.43 3.66 46.10
C ASN A 318 -16.54 4.68 45.78
N ASP A 319 -17.79 4.27 45.94
CA ASP A 319 -18.94 5.07 45.48
C ASP A 319 -19.04 6.41 46.23
N GLU A 320 -18.69 6.43 47.52
CA GLU A 320 -18.71 7.64 48.36
C GLU A 320 -17.60 8.64 47.97
N ASP A 321 -16.37 8.16 47.80
CA ASP A 321 -15.22 9.00 47.46
C ASP A 321 -15.29 9.47 46.00
N GLN A 322 -15.87 8.66 45.10
CA GLN A 322 -16.15 9.08 43.73
C GLN A 322 -17.17 10.22 43.71
N ALA A 323 -18.27 10.09 44.46
CA ALA A 323 -19.27 11.17 44.56
C ALA A 323 -18.68 12.46 45.15
N TYR A 324 -17.77 12.33 46.12
CA TYR A 324 -17.03 13.46 46.66
C TYR A 324 -16.13 14.12 45.61
N LEU A 325 -15.30 13.35 44.90
CA LEU A 325 -14.41 13.88 43.86
C LEU A 325 -15.20 14.57 42.74
N ASP A 326 -16.29 13.95 42.28
CA ASP A 326 -17.17 14.53 41.26
C ASP A 326 -17.80 15.85 41.72
N SER A 327 -18.15 15.97 43.01
CA SER A 327 -18.68 17.22 43.56
C SER A 327 -17.65 18.35 43.55
N LEU A 328 -16.38 18.04 43.86
CA LEU A 328 -15.29 19.02 43.81
C LEU A 328 -15.02 19.48 42.37
N LEU A 329 -14.93 18.54 41.43
CA LEU A 329 -14.67 18.81 40.01
C LEU A 329 -15.77 19.66 39.35
N ARG A 330 -17.00 19.66 39.89
CA ARG A 330 -18.09 20.57 39.43
C ARG A 330 -17.92 22.00 39.92
N ILE A 331 -17.31 22.19 41.09
CA ILE A 331 -17.14 23.50 41.72
C ILE A 331 -15.93 24.24 41.12
N ASN A 332 -14.79 23.54 40.99
CA ASN A 332 -13.60 24.10 40.37
C ASN A 332 -12.74 22.98 39.78
N LYS A 333 -12.52 23.00 38.45
CA LYS A 333 -11.66 22.01 37.79
C LYS A 333 -10.17 22.32 37.94
N GLU A 334 -9.80 23.59 38.09
CA GLU A 334 -8.39 24.01 38.14
C GLU A 334 -7.86 23.91 39.57
N GLY A 335 -6.81 23.10 39.76
CA GLY A 335 -6.11 22.96 41.04
C GLY A 335 -6.50 21.76 41.90
N ILE A 336 -7.40 20.89 41.42
CA ILE A 336 -7.65 19.58 42.04
C ILE A 336 -6.65 18.56 41.48
N GLY A 337 -6.00 17.82 42.36
CA GLY A 337 -5.07 16.76 41.97
C GLY A 337 -4.80 15.78 43.11
N PHE A 338 -3.85 14.88 42.93
CA PHE A 338 -3.41 13.95 43.96
C PHE A 338 -1.99 14.26 44.41
N ALA A 339 -1.68 13.93 45.66
CA ALA A 339 -0.29 14.01 46.13
C ALA A 339 0.59 13.04 45.32
N CYS A 340 1.62 13.59 44.70
CA CYS A 340 2.60 12.85 43.89
C CYS A 340 4.03 13.18 44.34
N ASN A 341 4.99 12.37 43.89
CA ASN A 341 6.41 12.66 44.07
C ASN A 341 6.90 13.72 43.05
N LYS A 342 8.20 14.01 43.08
CA LYS A 342 8.86 14.96 42.16
C LYS A 342 8.80 14.55 40.68
N ASP A 343 8.56 13.26 40.40
CA ASP A 343 8.46 12.68 39.06
C ASP A 343 6.99 12.55 38.61
N GLN A 344 6.05 13.17 39.35
CA GLN A 344 4.60 13.12 39.13
C GLN A 344 3.96 11.73 39.29
N ASP A 345 4.64 10.79 39.95
CA ASP A 345 4.07 9.48 40.30
C ASP A 345 3.21 9.61 41.56
N ASN A 346 1.94 9.20 41.47
CA ASN A 346 0.98 9.34 42.57
C ASN A 346 1.43 8.53 43.79
N ILE A 347 1.30 9.12 44.98
CA ILE A 347 1.60 8.44 46.24
C ILE A 347 0.32 7.83 46.78
N LEU A 348 0.40 6.56 47.16
CA LEU A 348 -0.66 5.85 47.85
C LEU A 348 -0.42 5.85 49.35
N PHE A 349 -1.48 6.08 50.11
CA PHE A 349 -1.48 6.23 51.56
C PHE A 349 -2.30 5.12 52.21
N ASP A 350 -2.06 4.87 53.49
CA ASP A 350 -2.94 4.06 54.33
C ASP A 350 -4.13 4.88 54.86
N SER A 351 -5.03 4.23 55.59
CA SER A 351 -6.21 4.89 56.17
C SER A 351 -5.90 5.95 57.25
N LYS A 352 -4.64 6.05 57.68
CA LYS A 352 -4.15 7.07 58.63
C LYS A 352 -3.41 8.21 57.93
N GLY A 353 -3.30 8.17 56.60
CA GLY A 353 -2.59 9.18 55.81
C GLY A 353 -1.07 9.02 55.83
N ILE A 354 -0.55 7.83 56.13
CA ILE A 354 0.88 7.52 56.04
C ILE A 354 1.19 7.02 54.62
N PRO A 355 2.21 7.56 53.92
CA PRO A 355 2.63 7.06 52.61
C PRO A 355 3.05 5.58 52.68
N ILE A 356 2.53 4.76 51.77
CA ILE A 356 2.87 3.34 51.65
C ILE A 356 3.90 3.14 50.53
N CYS A 357 3.54 3.53 49.30
CA CYS A 357 4.33 3.37 48.09
C CYS A 357 3.81 4.31 47.01
N THR A 358 4.48 4.36 45.86
CA THR A 358 3.92 5.02 44.68
C THR A 358 3.04 4.08 43.88
N GLU A 359 2.17 4.66 43.06
CA GLU A 359 1.30 3.95 42.15
C GLU A 359 2.09 3.00 41.24
N SER A 360 3.17 3.48 40.63
CA SER A 360 4.02 2.65 39.75
C SER A 360 4.58 1.41 40.47
N ILE A 361 5.01 1.56 41.73
CA ILE A 361 5.53 0.43 42.54
C ILE A 361 4.42 -0.58 42.86
N LEU A 362 3.21 -0.11 43.17
CA LEU A 362 2.08 -0.99 43.41
C LEU A 362 1.73 -1.78 42.15
N LEU A 363 1.59 -1.10 41.01
CA LEU A 363 1.24 -1.73 39.74
C LEU A 363 2.28 -2.79 39.32
N LEU A 364 3.58 -2.48 39.40
CA LEU A 364 4.65 -3.45 39.15
C LEU A 364 4.57 -4.67 40.08
N THR A 365 4.17 -4.48 41.33
CA THR A 365 4.01 -5.57 42.29
C THR A 365 2.82 -6.45 41.91
N LEU A 366 1.69 -5.85 41.54
CA LEU A 366 0.48 -6.58 41.11
C LEU A 366 0.71 -7.34 39.79
N GLU A 367 1.45 -6.75 38.84
CA GLU A 367 1.87 -7.41 37.60
C GLU A 367 2.72 -8.65 37.88
N ARG A 368 3.74 -8.53 38.73
CA ARG A 368 4.62 -9.67 39.10
C ARG A 368 3.88 -10.80 39.80
N LEU A 369 2.76 -10.50 40.47
CA LEU A 369 1.90 -11.48 41.12
C LEU A 369 0.78 -11.99 40.19
N ASN A 370 0.74 -11.53 38.94
CA ASN A 370 -0.28 -11.84 37.95
C ASN A 370 -1.72 -11.54 38.43
N LEU A 371 -1.89 -10.42 39.16
CA LEU A 371 -3.16 -9.98 39.76
C LEU A 371 -3.89 -8.97 38.86
N ILE A 372 -4.03 -9.30 37.59
CA ILE A 372 -4.74 -8.47 36.62
C ILE A 372 -6.22 -8.87 36.63
N LYS A 373 -7.11 -7.88 36.76
CA LYS A 373 -8.57 -8.10 36.76
C LYS A 373 -9.09 -8.26 35.34
N GLU A 374 -8.65 -7.39 34.43
CA GLU A 374 -9.13 -7.32 33.05
C GLU A 374 -8.04 -6.71 32.17
N GLU A 375 -7.85 -7.27 30.99
CA GLU A 375 -7.00 -6.70 29.93
C GLU A 375 -7.86 -6.40 28.72
N SER A 376 -7.58 -5.26 28.09
CA SER A 376 -8.23 -4.85 26.86
C SER A 376 -7.18 -4.44 25.83
N HIS A 377 -7.34 -4.96 24.63
CA HIS A 377 -6.49 -4.68 23.48
C HIS A 377 -7.38 -4.16 22.35
N THR A 378 -7.26 -2.87 22.05
CA THR A 378 -7.93 -2.23 20.92
C THR A 378 -6.91 -1.61 19.97
N SER A 379 -7.36 -1.24 18.76
CA SER A 379 -6.50 -0.67 17.71
C SER A 379 -5.83 0.62 18.23
N GLY A 380 -4.55 0.54 18.56
CA GLY A 380 -3.75 1.67 19.09
C GLY A 380 -3.80 1.85 20.61
N LYS A 381 -4.37 0.92 21.38
CA LYS A 381 -4.45 1.05 22.85
C LYS A 381 -4.44 -0.31 23.55
N ILE A 382 -3.55 -0.47 24.52
CA ILE A 382 -3.53 -1.60 25.46
C ILE A 382 -3.82 -1.06 26.85
N SER A 383 -4.71 -1.71 27.59
CA SER A 383 -4.97 -1.35 28.98
C SER A 383 -5.10 -2.56 29.87
N ALA A 384 -4.52 -2.48 31.07
CA ALA A 384 -4.60 -3.50 32.10
C ALA A 384 -5.23 -2.89 33.37
N THR A 385 -6.31 -3.49 33.85
CA THR A 385 -7.01 -3.06 35.06
C THR A 385 -6.65 -3.96 36.23
N TYR A 386 -6.22 -3.34 37.32
CA TYR A 386 -5.81 -4.00 38.55
C TYR A 386 -6.85 -3.76 39.64
N LYS A 387 -7.21 -4.82 40.36
CA LYS A 387 -8.01 -4.68 41.57
C LYS A 387 -7.08 -4.31 42.72
N ILE A 388 -7.30 -3.14 43.30
CA ILE A 388 -6.46 -2.64 44.38
C ILE A 388 -6.89 -3.30 45.70
N PRO A 389 -5.95 -3.86 46.48
CA PRO A 389 -6.27 -4.39 47.80
C PRO A 389 -6.88 -3.31 48.71
N LEU A 390 -7.67 -3.73 49.70
CA LEU A 390 -8.18 -2.79 50.70
C LEU A 390 -7.03 -2.13 51.46
N GLY A 391 -7.14 -0.82 51.71
CA GLY A 391 -6.17 -0.06 52.49
C GLY A 391 -5.28 0.91 51.72
N TYR A 392 -5.46 1.02 50.39
CA TYR A 392 -4.75 2.02 49.56
C TYR A 392 -5.66 3.20 49.22
N TYR A 393 -5.14 4.40 49.44
CA TYR A 393 -5.87 5.66 49.26
C TYR A 393 -5.03 6.66 48.46
N TYR A 394 -5.66 7.43 47.58
CA TYR A 394 -5.05 8.67 47.08
C TYR A 394 -5.32 9.80 48.06
N LEU A 395 -4.36 10.72 48.20
CA LEU A 395 -4.56 11.96 48.93
C LEU A 395 -4.97 13.08 47.96
N CYS A 396 -6.26 13.41 47.94
CA CYS A 396 -6.83 14.46 47.12
C CYS A 396 -6.41 15.84 47.64
N MET A 397 -5.91 16.69 46.74
CA MET A 397 -5.42 18.04 47.00
C MET A 397 -6.35 19.08 46.36
N PRO A 398 -6.54 20.27 46.97
CA PRO A 398 -5.84 20.76 48.17
C PRO A 398 -6.45 20.31 49.50
N ASP A 399 -7.64 19.70 49.49
CA ASP A 399 -8.43 19.38 50.70
C ASP A 399 -7.78 18.35 51.64
N LYS A 400 -6.74 17.64 51.17
CA LYS A 400 -6.04 16.56 51.88
C LYS A 400 -6.99 15.45 52.35
N LYS A 401 -8.02 15.14 51.56
CA LYS A 401 -8.93 14.02 51.84
C LYS A 401 -8.37 12.73 51.25
N LEU A 402 -8.39 11.66 52.04
CA LEU A 402 -8.05 10.31 51.57
C LEU A 402 -9.23 9.72 50.81
N LEU A 403 -8.98 9.26 49.58
CA LEU A 403 -9.98 8.64 48.71
C LEU A 403 -9.57 7.20 48.42
N MET A 404 -10.43 6.25 48.76
CA MET A 404 -10.13 4.82 48.65
C MET A 404 -10.15 4.36 47.20
N VAL A 405 -9.03 3.79 46.75
CA VAL A 405 -8.87 3.29 45.38
C VAL A 405 -9.36 1.84 45.30
N LYS A 406 -10.26 1.56 44.36
CA LYS A 406 -10.76 0.20 44.10
C LYS A 406 -10.07 -0.44 42.91
N GLU A 407 -9.86 0.34 41.86
CA GLU A 407 -9.25 -0.11 40.61
C GLU A 407 -8.30 0.95 40.08
N ILE A 408 -7.19 0.51 39.51
CA ILE A 408 -6.32 1.34 38.68
C ILE A 408 -6.21 0.65 37.33
N THR A 409 -6.41 1.38 36.26
CA THR A 409 -6.25 0.92 34.89
C THR A 409 -5.05 1.62 34.29
N LYS A 410 -3.98 0.85 34.04
CA LYS A 410 -2.83 1.28 33.26
C LYS A 410 -3.21 1.29 31.78
N VAL A 411 -2.91 2.36 31.08
CA VAL A 411 -3.24 2.57 29.68
C VAL A 411 -1.98 2.94 28.91
N ASN A 412 -1.73 2.20 27.83
CA ASN A 412 -0.69 2.47 26.86
C ASN A 412 -1.36 2.77 25.51
N GLU A 413 -1.27 4.00 25.04
CA GLU A 413 -1.72 4.38 23.70
C GLU A 413 -0.53 4.43 22.74
N PHE A 414 -0.70 3.81 21.57
CA PHE A 414 0.31 3.71 20.52
C PHE A 414 -0.03 4.69 19.40
N ILE A 415 0.95 5.51 19.03
CA ILE A 415 0.87 6.28 17.80
C ILE A 415 1.16 5.33 16.64
N LYS A 416 0.21 5.21 15.72
CA LYS A 416 0.41 4.41 14.51
C LYS A 416 1.47 5.07 13.62
N ILE A 417 2.38 4.25 13.09
CA ILE A 417 3.36 4.69 12.08
C ILE A 417 2.78 4.68 10.68
#